data_AF-A0A9D2KHH8-F1
#
_entry.id   AF-A0A9D2KHH8-F1
#
_cell.length_a   1.000
_cell.length_b   1.000
_cell.length_c   1.000
_cell.angle_alpha   90.00
_cell.angle_beta   90.00
_cell.angle_gamma   90.00
#
_symmetry.space_group_name_H-M   'P 1'
#
loop_
_entity.id
_entity.type
_entity.pdbx_description
1 polymer ?
#
loop_
_entity_poly.entity_id
_entity_poly.type
_entity_poly.pdbx_seq_one_letter_code
_entity_poly.pdbx_strand_id
1 'polypeptide(L)'
;MKRLSRLSASAAGITIAVLAIVVLAADQLSKYFAVDRLTEFESVEVVGEALQWRLVYNPGAAFSLGESVTWIFTIALAVVACIIVFLAITRVRSRAWAVVLGLLLGGVLGNLTDRLVRDPGFGVGHVVDFILTPWMWFWTNPAIYNVADMFIVCGMIAVAVLVLIGINFDGTRGDAEAEAPEADAEDTVTEASDADAEDAELEAVADATGAEDAETVASADDTDVEIAASADAAVSDTRAEQGGDAAETGASADAATTTAQPTLRRDLYGRSREPRTDD
;
A
#
# COMPACT_ATOMS: atom_id res chain seq x y z
N MET A 1 -11.40 -27.15 -28.09
CA MET A 1 -11.25 -25.67 -28.18
C MET A 1 -10.00 -25.28 -28.96
N LYS A 2 -9.85 -24.02 -29.41
CA LYS A 2 -8.58 -23.54 -30.00
C LYS A 2 -7.49 -23.52 -28.92
N ARG A 3 -6.31 -24.10 -29.18
CA ARG A 3 -5.12 -23.91 -28.33
C ARG A 3 -4.77 -22.42 -28.34
N LEU A 4 -4.79 -21.77 -27.18
CA LEU A 4 -4.15 -20.45 -27.03
C LEU A 4 -2.65 -20.68 -27.24
N SER A 5 -2.14 -20.18 -28.37
CA SER A 5 -0.75 -20.45 -28.77
C SER A 5 0.22 -19.89 -27.74
N ARG A 6 1.15 -20.73 -27.27
CA ARG A 6 2.27 -20.29 -26.41
C ARG A 6 3.12 -19.24 -27.13
N LEU A 7 3.76 -18.36 -26.37
CA LEU A 7 4.78 -17.42 -26.82
C LEU A 7 6.18 -17.98 -26.52
N SER A 8 7.18 -17.54 -27.29
CA SER A 8 8.57 -17.60 -26.81
C SER A 8 8.76 -16.65 -25.64
N ALA A 9 9.76 -16.89 -24.79
CA ALA A 9 10.07 -16.02 -23.64
C ALA A 9 10.25 -14.55 -24.07
N SER A 10 11.02 -14.32 -25.14
CA SER A 10 11.24 -12.99 -25.71
C SER A 10 9.95 -12.32 -26.18
N ALA A 11 9.05 -13.06 -26.86
CA ALA A 11 7.79 -12.49 -27.33
C ALA A 11 6.82 -12.17 -26.18
N ALA A 12 6.81 -12.97 -25.10
CA ALA A 12 6.08 -12.65 -23.88
C ALA A 12 6.64 -11.39 -23.20
N GLY A 13 7.96 -11.33 -23.00
CA GLY A 13 8.63 -10.16 -22.40
C GLY A 13 8.44 -8.88 -23.20
N ILE A 14 8.55 -8.93 -24.53
CA ILE A 14 8.29 -7.77 -25.42
C ILE A 14 6.82 -7.34 -25.32
N THR A 15 5.87 -8.28 -25.30
CA THR A 15 4.43 -7.95 -25.14
C THR A 15 4.17 -7.24 -23.81
N ILE A 16 4.75 -7.74 -22.72
CA ILE A 16 4.63 -7.16 -21.38
C ILE A 16 5.25 -5.75 -21.35
N ALA A 17 6.47 -5.59 -21.87
CA ALA A 17 7.18 -4.31 -21.88
C ALA A 17 6.48 -3.24 -22.72
N VAL A 18 6.00 -3.58 -23.93
CA VAL A 18 5.27 -2.64 -24.79
C VAL A 18 3.97 -2.18 -24.14
N LEU A 19 3.19 -3.09 -23.57
CA LEU A 19 1.94 -2.73 -22.88
C LEU A 19 2.20 -1.92 -21.60
N ALA A 20 3.23 -2.25 -20.84
CA ALA A 20 3.62 -1.48 -19.65
C ALA A 20 4.04 -0.05 -20.01
N ILE A 21 4.82 0.13 -21.09
CA ILE A 21 5.22 1.46 -21.59
C ILE A 21 4.01 2.25 -22.09
N VAL A 22 3.08 1.64 -22.82
CA VAL A 22 1.87 2.30 -23.31
C VAL A 22 0.97 2.77 -22.16
N VAL A 23 0.76 1.93 -21.15
CA VAL A 23 -0.03 2.30 -19.96
C VAL A 23 0.67 3.36 -19.11
N LEU A 24 1.98 3.23 -18.87
CA LEU A 24 2.79 4.22 -18.14
C LEU A 24 2.76 5.59 -18.83
N ALA A 25 2.88 5.63 -20.16
CA ALA A 25 2.79 6.86 -20.95
C ALA A 25 1.39 7.48 -20.90
N ALA A 26 0.33 6.66 -20.96
CA ALA A 26 -1.05 7.14 -20.83
C ALA A 26 -1.32 7.72 -19.43
N ASP A 27 -0.88 7.03 -18.37
CA ASP A 27 -1.00 7.49 -16.99
C ASP A 27 -0.27 8.82 -16.79
N GLN A 28 1.03 8.87 -17.06
CA GLN A 28 1.84 10.06 -16.79
C GLN A 28 1.46 11.26 -17.66
N LEU A 29 1.01 11.05 -18.91
CA LEU A 29 0.46 12.13 -19.74
C LEU A 29 -0.88 12.65 -19.20
N SER A 30 -1.74 11.76 -18.70
CA SER A 30 -3.03 12.16 -18.11
C SER A 30 -2.84 12.94 -16.80
N LYS A 31 -1.92 12.49 -15.93
CA LYS A 31 -1.52 13.17 -14.70
C LYS A 31 -0.83 14.51 -14.96
N TYR A 32 0.00 14.59 -16.02
CA TYR A 32 0.57 15.87 -16.48
C TYR A 32 -0.54 16.85 -16.88
N PHE A 33 -1.50 16.44 -17.70
CA PHE A 33 -2.61 17.30 -18.10
C PHE A 33 -3.54 17.69 -16.94
N ALA A 34 -3.70 16.85 -15.92
CA ALA A 34 -4.44 17.18 -14.70
C ALA A 34 -3.75 18.29 -13.90
N VAL A 35 -2.45 18.16 -13.63
CA VAL A 35 -1.64 19.18 -12.91
C VAL A 35 -1.53 20.50 -13.70
N ASP A 36 -1.53 20.44 -15.03
CA ASP A 36 -1.44 21.61 -15.94
C ASP A 36 -2.77 22.38 -16.10
N ARG A 37 -3.93 21.81 -15.71
CA ARG A 37 -5.27 22.40 -16.00
C ARG A 37 -6.26 22.50 -14.84
N LEU A 38 -6.03 21.78 -13.73
CA LEU A 38 -6.99 21.71 -12.63
C LEU A 38 -6.44 22.43 -11.40
N THR A 39 -7.28 23.24 -10.76
CA THR A 39 -7.00 23.71 -9.40
C THR A 39 -7.15 22.54 -8.42
N GLU A 40 -6.30 22.47 -7.41
CA GLU A 40 -6.40 21.45 -6.36
C GLU A 40 -7.75 21.57 -5.63
N PHE A 41 -8.39 20.43 -5.36
CA PHE A 41 -9.73 20.28 -4.74
C PHE A 41 -10.92 20.92 -5.48
N GLU A 42 -10.74 21.68 -6.56
CA GLU A 42 -11.82 22.16 -7.43
C GLU A 42 -12.33 21.04 -8.34
N SER A 43 -13.65 20.97 -8.55
CA SER A 43 -14.29 19.93 -9.37
C SER A 43 -14.83 20.49 -10.67
N VAL A 44 -14.41 19.94 -11.81
CA VAL A 44 -14.89 20.25 -13.15
C VAL A 44 -15.80 19.13 -13.64
N GLU A 45 -17.06 19.44 -13.94
CA GLU A 45 -18.02 18.44 -14.44
C GLU A 45 -17.68 17.98 -15.87
N VAL A 46 -17.66 16.66 -16.08
CA VAL A 46 -17.43 16.02 -17.39
C VAL A 46 -18.72 15.36 -17.90
N VAL A 47 -19.43 14.69 -16.99
CA VAL A 47 -20.73 14.06 -17.21
C VAL A 47 -21.63 14.34 -16.00
N GLY A 48 -21.74 15.63 -15.62
CA GLY A 48 -22.48 16.06 -14.43
C GLY A 48 -21.99 15.40 -13.15
N GLU A 49 -22.92 14.88 -12.35
CA GLU A 49 -22.63 14.10 -11.13
C GLU A 49 -22.09 12.68 -11.40
N ALA A 50 -22.05 12.22 -12.66
CA ALA A 50 -21.56 10.88 -13.01
C ALA A 50 -20.03 10.82 -13.17
N LEU A 51 -19.40 11.90 -13.64
CA LEU A 51 -17.95 11.96 -13.84
C LEU A 51 -17.46 13.40 -13.75
N GLN A 52 -16.44 13.63 -12.93
CA GLN A 52 -15.83 14.92 -12.69
C GLN A 52 -14.30 14.79 -12.73
N TRP A 53 -13.61 15.86 -13.12
CA TRP A 53 -12.17 15.99 -12.89
C TRP A 53 -11.94 16.81 -11.63
N ARG A 54 -11.10 16.32 -10.72
CA ARG A 54 -10.77 17.01 -9.46
C ARG A 54 -9.37 16.64 -9.02
N LEU A 55 -8.43 17.58 -9.04
CA LEU A 55 -7.03 17.29 -8.69
C LEU A 55 -6.84 17.10 -7.18
N VAL A 56 -6.21 15.99 -6.79
CA VAL A 56 -5.77 15.68 -5.42
C VAL A 56 -4.39 15.02 -5.46
N TYR A 57 -3.48 15.46 -4.59
CA TYR A 57 -2.20 14.80 -4.35
C TYR A 57 -2.34 13.81 -3.19
N ASN A 58 -2.17 12.52 -3.47
CA ASN A 58 -2.45 11.43 -2.54
C ASN A 58 -1.15 10.91 -1.85
N PRO A 59 -0.94 11.20 -0.54
CA PRO A 59 0.19 10.67 0.22
C PRO A 59 0.00 9.20 0.63
N GLY A 60 -1.23 8.82 0.99
CA GLY A 60 -1.55 7.49 1.52
C GLY A 60 -1.78 6.45 0.43
N ALA A 61 -2.40 5.34 0.81
CA ALA A 61 -3.22 4.54 -0.10
C ALA A 61 -4.68 5.07 -0.09
N ALA A 62 -5.62 4.32 -0.66
CA ALA A 62 -7.05 4.63 -0.56
C ALA A 62 -7.48 4.88 0.90
N PHE A 63 -8.43 5.82 1.09
CA PHE A 63 -8.99 6.21 2.39
C PHE A 63 -8.00 6.82 3.39
N SER A 64 -6.99 7.57 2.93
CA SER A 64 -5.98 8.22 3.78
C SER A 64 -5.22 7.22 4.68
N LEU A 65 -5.10 5.96 4.24
CA LEU A 65 -4.32 4.97 4.96
C LEU A 65 -2.81 5.25 4.78
N GLY A 66 -2.12 5.54 5.88
CA GLY A 66 -0.66 5.64 5.91
C GLY A 66 -0.06 6.96 5.38
N GLU A 67 -0.78 8.09 5.46
CA GLU A 67 -0.27 9.40 5.01
C GLU A 67 1.07 9.82 5.64
N SER A 68 1.36 9.36 6.86
CA SER A 68 2.62 9.59 7.58
C SER A 68 3.76 8.62 7.23
N VAL A 69 3.50 7.60 6.41
CA VAL A 69 4.44 6.52 6.07
C VAL A 69 4.48 6.22 4.58
N THR A 70 4.36 7.25 3.74
CA THR A 70 4.18 7.16 2.27
C THR A 70 5.19 6.24 1.57
N TRP A 71 6.43 6.14 2.09
CA TRP A 71 7.50 5.26 1.63
C TRP A 71 7.14 3.77 1.59
N ILE A 72 6.22 3.30 2.44
CA ILE A 72 5.83 1.89 2.48
C ILE A 72 5.11 1.49 1.18
N PHE A 73 4.36 2.42 0.57
CA PHE A 73 3.67 2.21 -0.70
C PHE A 73 4.65 2.20 -1.87
N THR A 74 5.70 3.01 -1.81
CA THR A 74 6.83 2.98 -2.76
C THR A 74 7.50 1.60 -2.76
N ILE A 75 7.82 1.07 -1.58
CA ILE A 75 8.41 -0.28 -1.45
C ILE A 75 7.44 -1.35 -1.94
N ALA A 76 6.15 -1.29 -1.56
CA ALA A 76 5.15 -2.25 -2.00
C ALA A 76 5.00 -2.28 -3.54
N LEU A 77 4.89 -1.11 -4.18
CA LEU A 77 4.80 -1.00 -5.64
C LEU A 77 6.10 -1.46 -6.34
N ALA A 78 7.27 -1.14 -5.79
CA ALA A 78 8.55 -1.63 -6.32
C ALA A 78 8.69 -3.16 -6.21
N VAL A 79 8.28 -3.76 -5.08
CA VAL A 79 8.25 -5.21 -4.89
C VAL A 79 7.28 -5.87 -5.88
N VAL A 80 6.07 -5.32 -6.07
CA VAL A 80 5.10 -5.84 -7.05
C VAL A 80 5.65 -5.73 -8.49
N ALA A 81 6.26 -4.61 -8.87
CA ALA A 81 6.91 -4.46 -10.17
C ALA A 81 8.01 -5.51 -10.40
N CYS A 82 8.89 -5.71 -9.40
CA CYS A 82 9.93 -6.75 -9.44
C CYS A 82 9.35 -8.17 -9.56
N ILE A 83 8.26 -8.48 -8.84
CA ILE A 83 7.58 -9.79 -8.94
C ILE A 83 7.01 -9.99 -10.35
N ILE A 84 6.35 -8.98 -10.93
CA ILE A 84 5.78 -9.07 -12.28
C ILE A 84 6.89 -9.27 -13.32
N VAL A 85 8.00 -8.53 -13.23
CA VAL A 85 9.17 -8.69 -14.12
C VAL A 85 9.83 -10.07 -13.94
N PHE A 86 9.96 -10.56 -12.71
CA PHE A 86 10.48 -11.91 -12.45
C PHE A 86 9.59 -12.99 -13.07
N LEU A 87 8.26 -12.90 -12.92
CA LEU A 87 7.30 -13.81 -13.54
C LEU A 87 7.34 -13.73 -15.08
N ALA A 88 7.43 -12.52 -15.63
CA ALA A 88 7.55 -12.27 -17.07
C ALA A 88 8.75 -13.01 -17.70
N ILE A 89 9.90 -12.97 -17.04
CA ILE A 89 11.13 -13.64 -17.48
C ILE A 89 11.03 -15.16 -17.28
N THR A 90 10.61 -15.60 -16.09
CA THR A 90 10.78 -17.00 -15.67
C THR A 90 9.60 -17.92 -16.00
N ARG A 91 8.35 -17.44 -15.90
CA ARG A 91 7.13 -18.29 -15.97
C ARG A 91 6.22 -18.01 -17.17
N VAL A 92 6.07 -16.76 -17.59
CA VAL A 92 5.02 -16.38 -18.55
C VAL A 92 5.33 -16.86 -19.97
N ARG A 93 4.43 -17.69 -20.52
CA ARG A 93 4.37 -18.05 -21.96
C ARG A 93 2.97 -17.97 -22.55
N SER A 94 1.92 -17.75 -21.75
CA SER A 94 0.57 -17.48 -22.22
C SER A 94 0.45 -16.07 -22.80
N ARG A 95 -0.25 -15.94 -23.93
CA ARG A 95 -0.67 -14.64 -24.48
C ARG A 95 -1.55 -13.85 -23.50
N ALA A 96 -2.44 -14.52 -22.78
CA ALA A 96 -3.35 -13.86 -21.85
C ALA A 96 -2.60 -13.28 -20.64
N TRP A 97 -1.72 -14.07 -20.00
CA TRP A 97 -0.88 -13.59 -18.91
C TRP A 97 0.09 -12.49 -19.36
N ALA A 98 0.64 -12.56 -20.57
CA ALA A 98 1.50 -11.50 -21.10
C ALA A 98 0.76 -10.17 -21.31
N VAL A 99 -0.52 -10.20 -21.70
CA VAL A 99 -1.35 -8.99 -21.78
C VAL A 99 -1.68 -8.46 -20.37
N VAL A 100 -2.22 -9.31 -19.50
CA VAL A 100 -2.66 -8.91 -18.15
C VAL A 100 -1.50 -8.35 -17.32
N LEU A 101 -0.35 -9.02 -17.33
CA LEU A 101 0.83 -8.57 -16.58
C LEU A 101 1.51 -7.35 -17.19
N GLY A 102 1.42 -7.14 -18.51
CA GLY A 102 1.88 -5.91 -19.17
C GLY A 102 1.07 -4.70 -18.74
N LEU A 103 -0.26 -4.81 -18.77
CA LEU A 103 -1.16 -3.75 -18.31
C LEU A 103 -1.00 -3.46 -16.81
N LEU A 104 -0.96 -4.50 -15.98
CA LEU A 104 -0.78 -4.38 -14.54
C LEU A 104 0.58 -3.75 -14.18
N LEU A 105 1.67 -4.17 -14.85
CA LEU A 105 3.00 -3.57 -14.65
C LEU A 105 3.00 -2.08 -15.02
N GLY A 106 2.36 -1.70 -16.12
CA GLY A 106 2.25 -0.28 -16.50
C GLY A 106 1.55 0.58 -15.46
N GLY A 107 0.44 0.09 -14.88
CA GLY A 107 -0.25 0.79 -13.80
C GLY A 107 0.60 0.88 -12.53
N VAL A 108 1.20 -0.24 -12.09
CA VAL A 108 2.11 -0.25 -10.94
C VAL A 108 3.28 0.70 -11.14
N LEU A 109 3.87 0.76 -12.33
CA LEU A 109 4.94 1.70 -12.67
C LEU A 109 4.47 3.16 -12.74
N GLY A 110 3.23 3.43 -13.15
CA GLY A 110 2.66 4.79 -13.17
C GLY A 110 2.60 5.40 -11.77
N ASN A 111 1.98 4.68 -10.83
CA ASN A 111 1.93 5.11 -9.44
C ASN A 111 3.31 5.08 -8.75
N LEU A 112 4.17 4.10 -9.06
CA LEU A 112 5.53 4.07 -8.53
C LEU A 112 6.38 5.25 -9.01
N THR A 113 6.21 5.68 -10.27
CA THR A 113 6.90 6.85 -10.83
C THR A 113 6.57 8.09 -10.00
N ASP A 114 5.28 8.34 -9.74
CA ASP A 114 4.85 9.46 -8.90
C ASP A 114 5.53 9.43 -7.51
N ARG A 115 5.51 8.28 -6.82
CA ARG A 115 6.17 8.12 -5.51
C ARG A 115 7.66 8.40 -5.54
N LEU A 116 8.33 8.09 -6.65
CA LEU A 116 9.77 8.24 -6.80
C LEU A 116 10.20 9.65 -7.23
N VAL A 117 9.37 10.42 -7.94
CA VAL A 117 9.80 11.68 -8.59
C VAL A 117 9.05 12.95 -8.18
N ARG A 118 7.90 12.84 -7.49
CA ARG A 118 7.09 14.01 -7.09
C ARG A 118 7.40 14.46 -5.67
N ASP A 119 6.97 15.68 -5.36
CA ASP A 119 7.01 16.23 -4.00
C ASP A 119 6.24 15.33 -3.01
N PRO A 120 6.70 15.23 -1.75
CA PRO A 120 7.78 16.00 -1.12
C PRO A 120 9.21 15.48 -1.36
N GLY A 121 9.41 14.40 -2.12
CA GLY A 121 10.76 13.91 -2.42
C GLY A 121 10.88 12.44 -2.83
N PHE A 122 12.10 12.02 -3.13
CA PHE A 122 12.39 10.69 -3.69
C PHE A 122 11.90 9.55 -2.79
N GLY A 123 10.97 8.76 -3.33
CA GLY A 123 10.41 7.58 -2.66
C GLY A 123 9.37 7.90 -1.58
N VAL A 124 9.01 9.17 -1.39
CA VAL A 124 7.94 9.62 -0.47
C VAL A 124 6.87 10.46 -1.18
N GLY A 125 7.00 10.67 -2.49
CA GLY A 125 6.16 11.53 -3.31
C GLY A 125 4.68 11.15 -3.32
N HIS A 126 3.81 12.12 -3.61
CA HIS A 126 2.37 11.91 -3.68
C HIS A 126 1.94 11.44 -5.09
N VAL A 127 0.95 10.54 -5.16
CA VAL A 127 0.32 10.14 -6.44
C VAL A 127 -0.66 11.21 -6.89
N VAL A 128 -0.75 11.45 -8.20
CA VAL A 128 -1.72 12.41 -8.77
C VAL A 128 -3.02 11.70 -9.10
N ASP A 129 -4.04 11.92 -8.27
CA ASP A 129 -5.40 11.46 -8.52
C ASP A 129 -6.25 12.61 -9.06
N PHE A 130 -7.09 12.32 -10.07
CA PHE A 130 -7.82 13.37 -10.79
C PHE A 130 -9.17 12.96 -11.36
N ILE A 131 -9.50 11.66 -11.36
CA ILE A 131 -10.76 11.12 -11.88
C ILE A 131 -11.69 10.88 -10.70
N LEU A 132 -12.74 11.70 -10.59
CA LEU A 132 -13.74 11.64 -9.53
C LEU A 132 -15.07 11.09 -10.08
N THR A 133 -15.59 10.05 -9.44
CA THR A 133 -16.91 9.48 -9.74
C THR A 133 -17.80 9.54 -8.49
N PRO A 134 -18.61 10.61 -8.32
CA PRO A 134 -19.38 10.86 -7.09
C PRO A 134 -20.31 9.71 -6.66
N TRP A 135 -20.90 9.01 -7.63
CA TRP A 135 -21.77 7.84 -7.42
C TRP A 135 -21.04 6.57 -6.96
N MET A 136 -19.73 6.45 -7.21
CA MET A 136 -18.95 5.29 -6.80
C MET A 136 -18.50 5.47 -5.34
N TRP A 137 -19.46 5.33 -4.43
CA TRP A 137 -19.29 5.59 -3.01
C TRP A 137 -18.61 4.40 -2.31
N PHE A 138 -17.44 4.62 -1.72
CA PHE A 138 -16.75 3.64 -0.90
C PHE A 138 -16.77 4.09 0.57
N TRP A 139 -17.66 3.47 1.35
CA TRP A 139 -17.89 3.72 2.79
C TRP A 139 -18.25 5.16 3.16
N THR A 140 -17.28 6.07 3.16
CA THR A 140 -17.41 7.44 3.68
C THR A 140 -17.12 8.54 2.65
N ASN A 141 -16.57 8.19 1.49
CA ASN A 141 -16.16 9.15 0.46
C ASN A 141 -16.42 8.60 -0.97
N PRO A 142 -16.60 9.47 -1.97
CA PRO A 142 -16.64 9.08 -3.37
C PRO A 142 -15.24 8.65 -3.86
N ALA A 143 -15.18 7.75 -4.84
CA ALA A 143 -13.93 7.32 -5.43
C ALA A 143 -13.25 8.46 -6.21
N ILE A 144 -11.99 8.72 -5.87
CA ILE A 144 -11.04 9.52 -6.63
C ILE A 144 -9.80 8.66 -6.93
N TYR A 145 -9.33 8.69 -8.18
CA TYR A 145 -8.31 7.77 -8.70
C TYR A 145 -7.68 8.30 -9.99
N ASN A 146 -6.79 7.52 -10.60
CA ASN A 146 -6.09 7.84 -11.84
C ASN A 146 -6.14 6.69 -12.88
N VAL A 147 -5.42 6.84 -14.00
CA VAL A 147 -5.39 5.87 -15.10
C VAL A 147 -4.60 4.61 -14.72
N ALA A 148 -3.47 4.74 -14.02
CA ALA A 148 -2.76 3.59 -13.47
C ALA A 148 -3.65 2.72 -12.56
N ASP A 149 -4.50 3.31 -11.72
CA ASP A 149 -5.43 2.57 -10.85
C ASP A 149 -6.45 1.76 -11.66
N MET A 150 -6.98 2.30 -12.77
CA MET A 150 -7.86 1.55 -13.67
C MET A 150 -7.18 0.28 -14.17
N PHE A 151 -5.91 0.38 -14.60
CA PHE A 151 -5.15 -0.78 -15.08
C PHE A 151 -4.73 -1.74 -13.97
N ILE A 152 -4.52 -1.25 -12.74
CA ILE A 152 -4.30 -2.10 -11.57
C ILE A 152 -5.57 -2.90 -11.24
N VAL A 153 -6.72 -2.24 -11.11
CA VAL A 153 -8.00 -2.89 -10.76
C VAL A 153 -8.45 -3.86 -11.85
N CYS A 154 -8.50 -3.43 -13.12
CA CYS A 154 -8.85 -4.31 -14.23
C CYS A 154 -7.82 -5.43 -14.43
N GLY A 155 -6.53 -5.14 -14.20
CA GLY A 155 -5.46 -6.15 -14.23
C GLY A 155 -5.65 -7.22 -13.16
N MET A 156 -5.92 -6.85 -11.91
CA MET A 156 -6.14 -7.79 -10.80
C MET A 156 -7.43 -8.60 -10.97
N ILE A 157 -8.51 -7.99 -11.49
CA ILE A 157 -9.73 -8.73 -11.88
C ILE A 157 -9.39 -9.76 -12.97
N ALA A 158 -8.60 -9.40 -13.99
CA ALA A 158 -8.19 -10.33 -15.03
C ALA A 158 -7.25 -11.44 -14.53
N VAL A 159 -6.36 -11.15 -13.57
CA VAL A 159 -5.55 -12.17 -12.86
C VAL A 159 -6.48 -13.15 -12.15
N ALA A 160 -7.45 -12.67 -11.36
CA ALA A 160 -8.40 -13.52 -10.65
C ALA A 160 -9.21 -14.41 -11.61
N VAL A 161 -9.69 -13.85 -12.73
CA VAL A 161 -10.41 -14.60 -13.78
C VAL A 161 -9.52 -15.66 -14.44
N LEU A 162 -8.23 -15.38 -14.72
CA LEU A 162 -7.31 -16.38 -15.26
C LEU A 162 -7.06 -17.53 -14.28
N VAL A 163 -6.91 -17.23 -12.99
CA VAL A 163 -6.72 -18.23 -11.92
C VAL A 163 -8.00 -19.07 -11.72
N LEU A 164 -9.18 -18.45 -11.65
CA LEU A 164 -10.46 -19.14 -11.48
C LEU A 164 -10.84 -20.03 -12.68
N ILE A 165 -10.37 -19.72 -13.89
CA ILE A 165 -10.54 -20.57 -15.10
C ILE A 165 -9.38 -21.59 -15.22
N GLY A 166 -8.49 -21.67 -14.23
CA GLY A 166 -7.39 -22.63 -14.14
C GLY A 166 -6.31 -22.43 -15.21
N ILE A 167 -6.17 -21.23 -15.77
CA ILE A 167 -5.23 -20.93 -16.87
C ILE A 167 -3.84 -20.66 -16.29
N ASN A 168 -2.93 -21.61 -16.48
CA ASN A 168 -1.53 -21.51 -16.04
C ASN A 168 -0.77 -20.40 -16.79
N PHE A 169 0.34 -19.92 -16.19
CA PHE A 169 1.23 -18.91 -16.79
C PHE A 169 1.74 -19.26 -18.19
N ASP A 170 1.80 -20.55 -18.53
CA ASP A 170 2.25 -21.06 -19.82
C ASP A 170 1.14 -21.13 -20.90
N GLY A 171 -0.13 -21.02 -20.50
CA GLY A 171 -1.31 -21.07 -21.38
C GLY A 171 -2.03 -22.43 -21.44
N THR A 172 -1.59 -23.42 -20.66
CA THR A 172 -2.43 -24.60 -20.38
C THR A 172 -3.60 -24.25 -19.46
N ARG A 173 -4.59 -25.14 -19.39
CA ARG A 173 -5.47 -25.25 -18.22
C ARG A 173 -4.93 -26.36 -17.33
N GLY A 174 -5.11 -26.26 -16.02
CA GLY A 174 -4.94 -27.40 -15.12
C GLY A 174 -6.00 -28.47 -15.41
N ASP A 175 -5.59 -29.73 -15.48
CA ASP A 175 -6.49 -30.87 -15.64
C ASP A 175 -7.14 -31.19 -14.28
N ALA A 176 -8.15 -30.40 -13.92
CA ALA A 176 -8.87 -30.49 -12.65
C ALA A 176 -9.87 -31.67 -12.59
N GLU A 177 -9.42 -32.86 -13.00
CA GLU A 177 -10.16 -34.14 -12.93
C GLU A 177 -9.17 -35.32 -13.09
N ALA A 178 -8.16 -35.41 -12.22
CA ALA A 178 -7.09 -36.42 -12.31
C ALA A 178 -6.57 -36.94 -10.95
N GLU A 179 -7.26 -36.63 -9.84
CA GLU A 179 -6.91 -37.12 -8.49
C GLU A 179 -8.19 -37.35 -7.66
N ALA A 180 -9.10 -38.17 -8.21
CA ALA A 180 -10.09 -38.88 -7.40
C ALA A 180 -9.47 -40.25 -7.03
N PRO A 181 -9.40 -40.64 -5.74
CA PRO A 181 -8.92 -41.97 -5.37
C PRO A 181 -9.90 -43.04 -5.89
N GLU A 182 -9.37 -44.09 -6.51
CA GLU A 182 -10.19 -45.18 -7.05
C GLU A 182 -10.92 -45.92 -5.91
N ALA A 183 -12.23 -46.10 -6.09
CA ALA A 183 -13.13 -46.65 -5.07
C ALA A 183 -13.30 -48.16 -5.25
N ASP A 184 -12.25 -48.93 -4.93
CA ASP A 184 -12.31 -50.39 -4.89
C ASP A 184 -12.96 -50.88 -3.58
N ALA A 185 -14.26 -51.14 -3.68
CA ALA A 185 -15.02 -52.07 -2.85
C ALA A 185 -15.19 -53.38 -3.65
N GLU A 186 -15.33 -54.58 -3.08
CA GLU A 186 -15.32 -55.07 -1.69
C GLU A 186 -15.34 -56.61 -1.77
N ASP A 187 -14.58 -57.34 -0.94
CA ASP A 187 -14.93 -58.73 -0.58
C ASP A 187 -14.28 -59.15 0.77
N THR A 188 -14.61 -60.35 1.26
CA THR A 188 -14.94 -60.53 2.68
C THR A 188 -14.23 -61.66 3.44
N VAL A 189 -13.80 -61.32 4.66
CA VAL A 189 -13.71 -62.10 5.93
C VAL A 189 -13.71 -63.65 5.86
N THR A 190 -12.62 -64.32 6.32
CA THR A 190 -12.62 -65.21 7.52
C THR A 190 -11.28 -65.88 7.89
N GLU A 191 -10.97 -65.83 9.19
CA GLU A 191 -10.19 -66.69 10.13
C GLU A 191 -9.04 -67.66 9.73
N ALA A 192 -7.93 -67.48 10.47
CA ALA A 192 -7.13 -68.46 11.27
C ALA A 192 -6.40 -69.70 10.66
N SER A 193 -5.08 -69.77 10.92
CA SER A 193 -4.47 -70.78 11.83
C SER A 193 -2.98 -70.50 12.14
N ASP A 194 -2.45 -71.08 13.22
CA ASP A 194 -1.15 -70.80 13.88
C ASP A 194 0.13 -71.42 13.25
N ALA A 195 1.25 -71.32 13.99
CA ALA A 195 2.58 -71.96 13.85
C ALA A 195 3.59 -71.34 12.83
N ASP A 196 4.89 -71.21 13.11
CA ASP A 196 5.64 -71.57 14.32
C ASP A 196 6.93 -70.73 14.58
N ALA A 197 7.43 -70.89 15.81
CA ALA A 197 8.76 -70.67 16.42
C ALA A 197 10.03 -70.82 15.51
N GLU A 198 11.26 -70.44 15.91
CA GLU A 198 11.85 -69.67 17.04
C GLU A 198 13.31 -69.30 16.67
N ASP A 199 13.94 -68.35 17.37
CA ASP A 199 15.31 -68.52 17.92
C ASP A 199 15.73 -67.29 18.76
N ALA A 200 16.34 -67.55 19.92
CA ALA A 200 16.95 -66.57 20.83
C ALA A 200 18.50 -66.57 20.64
N GLU A 201 19.40 -65.99 21.44
CA GLU A 201 19.37 -65.56 22.85
C GLU A 201 20.60 -64.66 23.18
N LEU A 202 20.72 -64.24 24.45
CA LEU A 202 21.94 -63.78 25.18
C LEU A 202 22.34 -62.28 25.22
N GLU A 203 21.94 -61.68 26.34
CA GLU A 203 22.67 -60.70 27.19
C GLU A 203 24.12 -61.17 27.54
N ALA A 204 25.09 -60.42 28.08
CA ALA A 204 25.44 -58.98 28.24
C ALA A 204 26.96 -58.93 28.66
N VAL A 205 27.61 -58.03 29.42
CA VAL A 205 27.29 -56.87 30.29
C VAL A 205 28.50 -55.89 30.40
N ALA A 206 28.28 -54.78 31.10
CA ALA A 206 29.19 -53.75 31.67
C ALA A 206 30.73 -53.96 31.77
N ASP A 207 31.46 -52.85 31.59
CA ASP A 207 32.29 -52.22 32.66
C ASP A 207 32.41 -50.69 32.43
N ALA A 208 32.89 -49.90 33.41
CA ALA A 208 32.79 -48.43 33.41
C ALA A 208 33.99 -47.66 33.99
N THR A 209 34.32 -46.51 33.37
CA THR A 209 35.06 -45.37 33.96
C THR A 209 34.63 -44.07 33.25
N GLY A 210 34.50 -42.89 33.88
CA GLY A 210 34.43 -42.53 35.32
C GLY A 210 34.69 -41.03 35.58
N ALA A 211 33.92 -40.41 36.49
CA ALA A 211 34.11 -39.06 37.13
C ALA A 211 34.10 -37.80 36.20
N GLU A 212 33.25 -36.76 36.40
CA GLU A 212 33.22 -35.70 37.45
C GLU A 212 34.39 -34.66 37.31
N ASP A 213 34.25 -33.34 37.50
CA ASP A 213 33.09 -32.45 37.80
C ASP A 213 33.46 -30.94 37.61
N ALA A 214 32.48 -30.03 37.75
CA ALA A 214 32.58 -28.55 38.02
C ALA A 214 33.24 -27.64 36.91
N GLU A 215 32.84 -26.38 36.63
CA GLU A 215 32.59 -25.17 37.46
C GLU A 215 33.88 -24.60 38.15
N THR A 216 34.21 -23.29 38.17
CA THR A 216 33.53 -22.04 37.71
C THR A 216 34.49 -20.82 37.58
N VAL A 217 34.06 -19.78 36.84
CA VAL A 217 34.28 -18.31 37.07
C VAL A 217 35.67 -17.65 36.86
N ALA A 218 35.61 -16.32 36.60
CA ALA A 218 36.64 -15.26 36.61
C ALA A 218 37.41 -14.95 35.30
N SER A 219 37.81 -13.71 34.94
CA SER A 219 37.21 -12.34 34.96
C SER A 219 38.33 -11.28 34.89
N ALA A 220 38.31 -10.40 33.88
CA ALA A 220 38.99 -9.09 33.76
C ALA A 220 38.47 -8.42 32.46
N ASP A 221 38.04 -7.16 32.39
CA ASP A 221 38.70 -5.87 32.71
C ASP A 221 39.80 -5.51 31.68
N ASP A 222 39.91 -4.28 31.13
CA ASP A 222 39.21 -3.01 31.38
C ASP A 222 39.32 -2.06 30.15
N THR A 223 38.45 -1.05 30.02
CA THR A 223 38.82 0.39 29.84
C THR A 223 37.61 1.30 29.54
N ASP A 224 37.23 2.13 30.51
CA ASP A 224 36.26 3.23 30.39
C ASP A 224 36.83 4.52 29.75
N VAL A 225 35.93 5.40 29.27
CA VAL A 225 36.14 6.86 29.24
C VAL A 225 34.85 7.61 29.62
N GLU A 226 34.74 8.04 30.88
CA GLU A 226 33.83 9.13 31.28
C GLU A 226 34.36 10.51 30.84
N ILE A 227 33.47 11.50 30.71
CA ILE A 227 33.51 12.74 31.50
C ILE A 227 32.07 13.21 31.76
N ALA A 228 31.76 13.59 32.99
CA ALA A 228 30.46 14.12 33.43
C ALA A 228 30.49 15.64 33.71
N ALA A 229 29.30 16.27 33.77
CA ALA A 229 29.06 17.56 34.45
C ALA A 229 27.57 17.68 34.86
N SER A 230 27.27 18.38 35.94
CA SER A 230 25.94 18.38 36.59
C SER A 230 25.56 19.71 37.26
N ALA A 231 24.25 19.90 37.48
CA ALA A 231 23.62 20.92 38.34
C ALA A 231 23.86 22.40 37.94
N ASP A 232 23.20 23.42 38.53
CA ASP A 232 22.23 23.45 39.64
C ASP A 232 21.14 24.54 39.42
N ALA A 233 20.18 24.67 40.34
CA ALA A 233 18.97 25.47 40.23
C ALA A 233 19.04 26.90 40.83
N ALA A 234 18.02 27.71 40.51
CA ALA A 234 17.66 28.93 41.24
C ALA A 234 16.13 29.17 41.21
N VAL A 235 15.61 29.93 42.17
CA VAL A 235 14.17 30.12 42.47
C VAL A 235 13.85 31.63 42.62
N SER A 236 12.56 31.98 42.71
CA SER A 236 11.94 33.26 43.14
C SER A 236 11.59 34.29 42.04
N ASP A 237 10.57 35.14 42.17
CA ASP A 237 9.25 35.09 42.88
C ASP A 237 8.41 36.32 42.41
N THR A 238 7.19 36.50 42.94
CA THR A 238 6.42 37.76 43.05
C THR A 238 5.38 38.07 41.95
N ARG A 239 4.16 37.55 42.18
CA ARG A 239 2.93 38.32 42.45
C ARG A 239 2.71 39.67 41.71
N ALA A 240 1.64 39.74 40.91
CA ALA A 240 0.57 40.77 40.95
C ALA A 240 -0.53 40.50 39.89
N GLU A 241 -1.74 41.07 39.90
CA GLU A 241 -2.75 41.35 40.95
C GLU A 241 -4.13 41.50 40.24
N GLN A 242 -5.22 41.05 40.89
CA GLN A 242 -6.64 41.48 40.80
C GLN A 242 -7.34 42.03 39.51
N GLY A 243 -8.53 41.48 39.22
CA GLY A 243 -9.79 42.24 39.40
C GLY A 243 -10.75 42.46 38.21
N GLY A 244 -12.05 42.13 38.41
CA GLY A 244 -13.17 42.67 37.60
C GLY A 244 -14.22 41.65 37.10
N ASP A 245 -15.39 41.61 37.73
CA ASP A 245 -16.61 40.93 37.24
C ASP A 245 -17.86 41.76 37.65
N ALA A 246 -19.03 41.43 37.07
CA ALA A 246 -20.39 41.88 37.41
C ALA A 246 -20.82 43.34 37.08
N ALA A 247 -21.41 43.47 35.88
CA ALA A 247 -22.83 43.83 35.67
C ALA A 247 -23.41 45.26 35.93
N GLU A 248 -24.13 45.71 34.89
CA GLU A 248 -25.55 46.17 34.88
C GLU A 248 -25.97 47.65 34.73
N THR A 249 -26.97 47.82 33.85
CA THR A 249 -27.91 48.95 33.66
C THR A 249 -27.41 50.29 33.09
N GLY A 250 -28.25 50.92 32.24
CA GLY A 250 -28.04 52.26 31.68
C GLY A 250 -28.59 52.41 30.27
N ALA A 251 -29.87 52.80 30.12
CA ALA A 251 -30.54 52.94 28.82
C ALA A 251 -30.72 54.41 28.39
N SER A 252 -30.38 54.72 27.14
CA SER A 252 -31.01 55.77 26.34
C SER A 252 -30.77 55.51 24.85
N ALA A 253 -31.69 55.92 23.99
CA ALA A 253 -31.48 55.99 22.56
C ALA A 253 -30.91 57.36 22.17
N ASP A 254 -30.12 57.42 21.09
CA ASP A 254 -30.39 58.34 19.99
C ASP A 254 -29.71 57.85 18.68
N ALA A 255 -30.05 58.44 17.53
CA ALA A 255 -29.72 57.89 16.21
C ALA A 255 -28.37 58.36 15.63
N ALA A 256 -27.55 57.42 15.13
CA ALA A 256 -26.43 57.72 14.22
C ALA A 256 -26.09 56.55 13.26
N THR A 257 -25.92 56.91 11.99
CA THR A 257 -25.16 56.28 10.89
C THR A 257 -24.63 54.83 11.08
N THR A 258 -25.13 53.91 10.24
CA THR A 258 -24.54 52.59 10.02
C THR A 258 -23.18 52.69 9.31
N THR A 259 -22.09 52.67 10.07
CA THR A 259 -20.74 52.38 9.56
C THR A 259 -20.47 50.88 9.74
N ALA A 260 -20.42 50.12 8.64
CA ALA A 260 -20.10 48.71 8.70
C ALA A 260 -18.62 48.49 9.04
N GLN A 261 -18.32 47.70 10.07
CA GLN A 261 -16.95 47.26 10.34
C GLN A 261 -16.53 46.17 9.33
N PRO A 262 -15.30 46.21 8.80
CA PRO A 262 -14.78 45.15 7.93
C PRO A 262 -14.54 43.87 8.76
N THR A 263 -15.16 42.77 8.36
CA THR A 263 -15.00 41.47 9.03
C THR A 263 -13.67 40.83 8.66
N LEU A 264 -12.71 40.89 9.59
CA LEU A 264 -11.40 40.24 9.48
C LEU A 264 -11.55 38.71 9.39
N ARG A 265 -11.58 38.17 8.16
CA ARG A 265 -11.41 36.73 7.93
C ARG A 265 -10.01 36.30 8.34
N ARG A 266 -9.93 35.51 9.41
CA ARG A 266 -8.73 34.70 9.72
C ARG A 266 -8.68 33.49 8.80
N ASP A 267 -7.48 33.10 8.40
CA ASP A 267 -7.23 31.79 7.80
C ASP A 267 -7.12 30.69 8.90
N LEU A 268 -7.02 29.42 8.48
CA LEU A 268 -6.86 28.27 9.38
C LEU A 268 -5.54 28.28 10.18
N TYR A 269 -4.64 29.23 9.90
CA TYR A 269 -3.39 29.46 10.64
C TYR A 269 -3.43 30.77 11.45
N GLY A 270 -4.61 31.35 11.64
CA GLY A 270 -4.87 32.47 12.54
C GLY A 270 -4.35 33.83 12.08
N ARG A 271 -3.81 33.95 10.86
CA ARG A 271 -3.24 35.23 10.38
C ARG A 271 -4.35 36.18 9.92
N SER A 272 -4.19 37.44 10.29
CA SER A 272 -4.94 38.55 9.69
C SER A 272 -4.32 38.89 8.33
N ARG A 273 -5.12 38.91 7.27
CA ARG A 273 -4.78 39.63 6.03
C ARG A 273 -5.60 40.90 5.96
N GLU A 274 -4.96 42.02 5.70
CA GLU A 274 -5.66 43.27 5.37
C GLU A 274 -6.21 43.19 3.93
N PRO A 275 -7.32 43.87 3.63
CA PRO A 275 -7.85 43.93 2.27
C PRO A 275 -6.90 44.73 1.38
N ARG A 276 -6.52 44.13 0.25
CA ARG A 276 -5.77 44.83 -0.80
C ARG A 276 -6.67 45.88 -1.46
N THR A 277 -6.31 47.15 -1.32
CA THR A 277 -6.84 48.24 -2.15
C THR A 277 -6.05 48.28 -3.45
N ASP A 278 -6.73 48.11 -4.59
CA ASP A 278 -6.15 48.36 -5.91
C ASP A 278 -6.56 49.77 -6.37
N ASP A 279 -5.57 50.66 -6.47
CA ASP A 279 -5.58 51.99 -7.11
C ASP A 279 -4.44 52.02 -8.17
#